data_AF-A0A9D1CQM6-F1
#
_entry.id   AF-A0A9D1CQM6-F1
#
_cell.length_a   1.000
_cell.length_b   1.000
_cell.length_c   1.000
_cell.angle_alpha   90.00
_cell.angle_beta   90.00
_cell.angle_gamma   90.00
#
_symmetry.space_group_name_H-M   'P 1'
#
loop_
_entity.id
_entity.type
_entity.pdbx_description
1 polymer ?
#
loop_
_entity_poly.entity_id
_entity_poly.type
_entity_poly.pdbx_seq_one_letter_code
_entity_poly.pdbx_strand_id
1 'polypeptide(L)'
;MRRITRDEVYGVLSRYMGEAAGARMDLCDRIAILLSNYFYDTIPLDALYDKVEEQIFSSLYEMSGGTMTFRQADGCALRLRAAARAELCEDLMALVFARFPVCRAAYWDLNGYAMRHTSLPALKRLYLDFGEYATDMDRELIRRLIVENFDRAQYESWLGDAG
;
A
#
# COMPACT_ATOMS: atom_id res chain seq x y z
N MET A 1 -6.60 -9.54 -15.83
CA MET A 1 -6.11 -8.60 -14.79
C MET A 1 -4.79 -8.01 -15.28
N ARG A 2 -4.66 -6.68 -15.44
CA ARG A 2 -3.40 -6.02 -15.87
C ARG A 2 -2.27 -6.38 -14.91
N ARG A 3 -1.04 -6.62 -15.38
CA ARG A 3 0.12 -6.88 -14.50
C ARG A 3 0.60 -5.58 -13.85
N ILE A 4 1.04 -5.67 -12.60
CA ILE A 4 1.76 -4.58 -11.94
C ILE A 4 3.16 -4.53 -12.55
N THR A 5 3.53 -3.35 -13.01
CA THR A 5 4.80 -3.11 -13.69
C THR A 5 5.88 -2.72 -12.68
N ARG A 6 7.14 -2.94 -13.07
CA ARG A 6 8.30 -2.46 -12.32
C ARG A 6 8.24 -0.94 -12.09
N ASP A 7 7.77 -0.19 -13.08
CA ASP A 7 7.74 1.27 -13.02
C ASP A 7 6.69 1.78 -12.02
N GLU A 8 5.55 1.09 -11.89
CA GLU A 8 4.55 1.35 -10.84
C GLU A 8 5.14 1.12 -9.44
N VAL A 9 5.91 0.04 -9.27
CA VAL A 9 6.60 -0.26 -8.01
C VAL A 9 7.69 0.77 -7.72
N TYR A 10 8.50 1.12 -8.73
CA TYR A 10 9.52 2.16 -8.61
C TYR A 10 8.91 3.48 -8.16
N GLY A 11 7.78 3.88 -8.75
CA GLY A 11 7.06 5.10 -8.39
C GLY A 11 6.55 5.14 -6.94
N VAL A 12 6.37 3.99 -6.30
CA VAL A 12 6.11 3.89 -4.85
C VAL A 12 7.42 4.01 -4.08
N LEU A 13 8.41 3.14 -4.36
CA LEU A 13 9.68 3.10 -3.63
C LEU A 13 10.42 4.45 -3.67
N SER A 14 10.38 5.16 -4.80
CA SER A 14 11.07 6.45 -4.96
C SER A 14 10.52 7.54 -4.06
N ARG A 15 9.27 7.46 -3.59
CA ARG A 15 8.70 8.43 -2.64
C ARG A 15 9.34 8.31 -1.26
N TYR A 16 9.68 7.08 -0.87
CA TYR A 16 10.24 6.78 0.44
C TYR A 16 11.76 6.78 0.44
N MET A 17 12.38 6.56 -0.72
CA MET A 17 13.82 6.33 -0.83
C MET A 17 14.53 7.31 -1.77
N GLY A 18 13.78 8.16 -2.47
CA GLY A 18 14.30 9.04 -3.51
C GLY A 18 14.99 8.25 -4.62
N GLU A 19 16.06 8.83 -5.16
CA GLU A 19 16.88 8.22 -6.21
C GLU A 19 17.54 6.91 -5.81
N ALA A 20 17.67 6.63 -4.50
CA ALA A 20 18.19 5.36 -4.04
C ALA A 20 17.33 4.18 -4.51
N ALA A 21 16.04 4.39 -4.81
CA ALA A 21 15.18 3.39 -5.43
C ALA A 21 15.66 2.99 -6.84
N GLY A 22 16.28 3.90 -7.59
CA GLY A 22 16.73 3.67 -8.97
C GLY A 22 17.91 2.70 -9.05
N ALA A 23 18.67 2.58 -7.97
CA ALA A 23 19.69 1.54 -7.81
C ALA A 23 19.11 0.15 -7.47
N ARG A 24 17.77 0.03 -7.32
CA ARG A 24 17.08 -1.17 -6.82
C ARG A 24 16.00 -1.66 -7.78
N MET A 25 16.30 -1.63 -9.08
CA MET A 25 15.35 -2.06 -10.10
C MET A 25 15.06 -3.56 -10.02
N ASP A 26 16.01 -4.37 -9.53
CA ASP A 26 15.85 -5.80 -9.25
C ASP A 26 14.81 -6.06 -8.13
N LEU A 27 14.82 -5.22 -7.08
CA LEU A 27 13.81 -5.26 -6.02
C LEU A 27 12.44 -4.87 -6.58
N CYS A 28 12.39 -3.84 -7.42
CA CYS A 28 11.16 -3.42 -8.08
C CYS A 28 10.57 -4.55 -8.94
N ASP A 29 11.41 -5.27 -9.69
CA ASP A 29 10.99 -6.42 -10.48
C ASP A 29 10.44 -7.57 -9.61
N ARG A 30 11.15 -7.92 -8.53
CA ARG A 30 10.70 -8.97 -7.59
C ARG A 30 9.35 -8.66 -6.96
N ILE A 31 9.16 -7.42 -6.51
CA ILE A 31 7.89 -6.95 -5.95
C ILE A 31 6.81 -6.94 -7.03
N ALA A 32 7.08 -6.43 -8.23
CA ALA A 32 6.12 -6.41 -9.31
C ALA A 32 5.61 -7.82 -9.67
N ILE A 33 6.51 -8.81 -9.67
CA ILE A 33 6.16 -10.23 -9.86
C ILE A 33 5.29 -10.73 -8.70
N LEU A 34 5.71 -10.50 -7.45
CA LEU A 34 4.96 -10.91 -6.25
C LEU A 34 3.52 -10.37 -6.28
N LEU A 35 3.36 -9.06 -6.48
CA LEU A 35 2.05 -8.41 -6.50
C LEU A 35 1.24 -8.77 -7.76
N SER A 36 1.89 -9.01 -8.90
CA SER A 36 1.20 -9.42 -10.13
C SER A 36 0.58 -10.81 -10.04
N ASN A 37 1.21 -11.70 -9.29
CA ASN A 37 0.78 -13.08 -9.08
C ASN A 37 -0.28 -13.21 -7.98
N TYR A 38 -0.69 -12.10 -7.34
CA TYR A 38 -1.82 -12.12 -6.43
C TYR A 38 -3.14 -12.31 -7.20
N PHE A 39 -3.88 -13.33 -6.78
CA PHE A 39 -5.28 -13.54 -7.14
C PHE A 39 -6.10 -13.64 -5.86
N TYR A 40 -7.24 -12.97 -5.80
CA TYR A 40 -8.06 -12.82 -4.59
C TYR A 40 -8.51 -14.16 -3.97
N ASP A 41 -8.54 -15.22 -4.78
CA ASP A 41 -8.94 -16.58 -4.39
C ASP A 41 -7.76 -17.48 -3.97
N THR A 42 -6.51 -17.03 -4.11
CA THR A 42 -5.32 -17.87 -3.86
C THR A 42 -4.68 -17.63 -2.50
N ILE A 43 -4.54 -16.37 -2.07
CA ILE A 43 -3.97 -16.03 -0.77
C ILE A 43 -4.76 -14.87 -0.11
N PRO A 44 -4.93 -14.88 1.22
CA PRO A 44 -5.48 -13.74 1.94
C PRO A 44 -4.61 -12.49 1.76
N LEU A 45 -5.23 -11.31 1.81
CA LEU A 45 -4.51 -10.03 1.72
C LEU A 45 -3.47 -9.85 2.85
N ASP A 46 -3.75 -10.32 4.06
CA ASP A 46 -2.80 -10.23 5.19
C ASP A 46 -1.53 -11.03 4.89
N ALA A 47 -1.68 -12.23 4.33
CA ALA A 47 -0.54 -13.06 3.94
C ALA A 47 0.24 -12.47 2.75
N LEU A 48 -0.41 -11.67 1.89
CA LEU A 48 0.32 -10.91 0.87
C LEU A 48 1.10 -9.75 1.51
N TYR A 49 0.48 -9.01 2.43
CA TYR A 49 1.15 -7.93 3.16
C TYR A 49 2.41 -8.43 3.86
N ASP A 50 2.31 -9.55 4.60
CA ASP A 50 3.46 -10.14 5.31
C ASP A 50 4.61 -10.48 4.35
N LYS A 51 4.30 -11.05 3.18
CA LYS A 51 5.30 -11.35 2.14
C LYS A 51 5.94 -10.09 1.56
N VAL A 52 5.14 -9.04 1.36
CA VAL A 52 5.64 -7.74 0.87
C VAL A 52 6.55 -7.11 1.93
N GLU A 53 6.14 -7.08 3.19
CA GLU A 53 6.96 -6.55 4.28
C GLU A 53 8.26 -7.33 4.43
N GLU A 54 8.20 -8.66 4.43
CA GLU A 54 9.40 -9.52 4.53
C GLU A 54 10.36 -9.26 3.36
N GLN A 55 9.84 -9.20 2.12
CA GLN A 55 10.65 -8.94 0.92
C GLN A 55 11.30 -7.56 0.98
N ILE A 56 10.55 -6.53 1.37
CA ILE A 56 11.06 -5.16 1.54
C ILE A 56 12.10 -5.12 2.64
N PHE A 57 11.78 -5.64 3.83
CA PHE A 57 12.67 -5.60 4.97
C PHE A 57 13.98 -6.32 4.67
N SER A 58 13.92 -7.58 4.22
CA SER A 58 15.11 -8.39 3.96
C SER A 58 16.02 -7.74 2.92
N SER A 59 15.43 -7.30 1.79
CA SER A 59 16.21 -6.68 0.72
C SER A 59 16.84 -5.36 1.16
N LEU A 60 16.07 -4.49 1.84
CA LEU A 60 16.58 -3.20 2.29
C LEU A 60 17.59 -3.32 3.44
N TYR A 61 17.40 -4.30 4.32
CA TYR A 61 18.32 -4.57 5.42
C TYR A 61 19.67 -5.06 4.89
N GLU A 62 19.67 -6.05 4.00
CA GLU A 62 20.88 -6.57 3.36
C GLU A 62 21.63 -5.45 2.61
N MET A 63 20.92 -4.70 1.76
CA MET A 63 21.51 -3.65 0.92
C MET A 63 22.07 -2.46 1.72
N SER A 64 21.52 -2.19 2.91
CA SER A 64 22.00 -1.11 3.78
C SER A 64 23.10 -1.56 4.75
N GLY A 65 23.56 -2.80 4.66
CA GLY A 65 24.49 -3.37 5.64
C GLY A 65 23.88 -3.42 7.05
N GLY A 66 22.57 -3.63 7.15
CA GLY A 66 21.82 -3.72 8.40
C GLY A 66 21.41 -2.39 9.04
N THR A 67 21.65 -1.26 8.37
CA THR A 67 21.44 0.09 8.97
C THR A 67 20.12 0.74 8.57
N MET A 68 19.46 0.24 7.52
CA MET A 68 18.33 0.89 6.84
C MET A 68 18.62 2.34 6.41
N THR A 69 19.90 2.66 6.18
CA THR A 69 20.36 3.98 5.80
C THR A 69 20.94 3.95 4.40
N PHE A 70 20.51 4.88 3.56
CA PHE A 70 20.81 4.92 2.13
C PHE A 70 21.35 6.30 1.77
N ARG A 71 22.40 6.33 0.94
CA ARG A 71 22.93 7.59 0.42
C ARG A 71 22.10 8.07 -0.76
N GLN A 72 21.84 9.37 -0.78
CA GLN A 72 21.22 10.10 -1.88
C GLN A 72 22.30 10.75 -2.75
N ALA A 73 21.95 11.18 -3.97
CA ALA A 73 22.90 11.77 -4.91
C ALA A 73 23.46 13.13 -4.45
N ASP A 74 22.72 13.85 -3.62
CA ASP A 74 23.17 15.08 -2.95
C ASP A 74 24.17 14.82 -1.81
N GLY A 75 24.49 13.55 -1.53
CA GLY A 75 25.39 13.12 -0.46
C GLY A 75 24.71 12.95 0.91
N CYS A 76 23.42 13.28 1.02
CA CYS A 76 22.67 13.11 2.27
C CYS A 76 22.39 11.64 2.55
N ALA A 77 22.24 11.31 3.84
CA ALA A 77 21.87 9.98 4.29
C ALA A 77 20.38 9.95 4.67
N LEU A 78 19.63 9.08 4.03
CA LEU A 78 18.22 8.84 4.31
C LEU A 78 18.08 7.54 5.10
N ARG A 79 17.50 7.62 6.30
CA ARG A 79 17.18 6.44 7.11
C ARG A 79 15.71 6.09 6.98
N LEU A 80 15.42 4.89 6.44
CA LEU A 80 14.05 4.37 6.37
C LEU A 80 13.65 3.81 7.74
N ARG A 81 12.72 4.49 8.42
CA ARG A 81 12.19 4.08 9.73
C ARG A 81 11.10 3.04 9.56
N ALA A 82 10.76 2.34 10.65
CA ALA A 82 9.73 1.31 10.65
C ALA A 82 8.35 1.83 10.20
N ALA A 83 7.92 3.00 10.69
CA ALA A 83 6.65 3.62 10.29
C ALA A 83 6.60 3.90 8.77
N ALA A 84 7.62 4.55 8.23
CA ALA A 84 7.73 4.82 6.80
C ALA A 84 7.81 3.53 5.95
N ARG A 85 8.36 2.43 6.50
CA ARG A 85 8.34 1.13 5.84
C ARG A 85 6.92 0.53 5.82
N ALA A 86 6.17 0.63 6.91
CA ALA A 86 4.79 0.17 6.95
C ALA A 86 3.91 0.94 5.94
N GLU A 87 4.08 2.27 5.87
CA GLU A 87 3.43 3.11 4.86
C GLU A 87 3.81 2.71 3.42
N LEU A 88 5.09 2.42 3.17
CA LEU A 88 5.55 1.91 1.89
C LEU A 88 4.86 0.59 1.53
N CYS A 89 4.74 -0.35 2.48
CA CYS A 89 4.04 -1.61 2.25
C CYS A 89 2.57 -1.38 1.91
N GLU A 90 1.88 -0.48 2.62
CA GLU A 90 0.50 -0.10 2.32
C GLU A 90 0.34 0.52 0.92
N ASP A 91 1.27 1.38 0.50
CA ASP A 91 1.27 1.95 -0.86
C ASP A 91 1.51 0.89 -1.94
N LEU A 92 2.33 -0.13 -1.67
CA LEU A 92 2.50 -1.28 -2.57
C LEU A 92 1.23 -2.13 -2.63
N MET A 93 0.57 -2.36 -1.49
CA MET A 93 -0.70 -3.05 -1.44
C MET A 93 -1.80 -2.28 -2.19
N ALA A 94 -1.76 -0.95 -2.20
CA ALA A 94 -2.66 -0.13 -2.98
C ALA A 94 -2.62 -0.44 -4.49
N LEU A 95 -1.46 -0.85 -5.03
CA LEU A 95 -1.34 -1.32 -6.43
C LEU A 95 -2.15 -2.60 -6.69
N VAL A 96 -2.27 -3.47 -5.68
CA VAL A 96 -3.08 -4.68 -5.74
C VAL A 96 -4.55 -4.34 -5.59
N PHE A 97 -4.90 -3.52 -4.59
CA PHE A 97 -6.27 -3.07 -4.37
C PHE A 97 -6.84 -2.44 -5.63
N ALA A 98 -6.07 -1.56 -6.30
CA ALA A 98 -6.42 -0.89 -7.56
C ALA A 98 -7.04 -1.83 -8.63
N ARG A 99 -6.65 -3.11 -8.62
CA ARG A 99 -7.02 -4.14 -9.62
C ARG A 99 -8.21 -5.00 -9.21
N PHE A 100 -8.72 -4.87 -8.00
CA PHE A 100 -9.84 -5.68 -7.51
C PHE A 100 -11.10 -5.41 -8.34
N PRO A 101 -11.82 -6.45 -8.80
CA PRO A 101 -13.13 -6.22 -9.40
C PRO A 101 -14.08 -5.59 -8.38
N VAL A 102 -14.92 -4.66 -8.82
CA VAL A 102 -15.97 -4.09 -7.97
C VAL A 102 -17.09 -5.13 -7.90
N CYS A 103 -16.98 -6.04 -6.94
CA CYS A 103 -17.95 -7.09 -6.67
C CYS A 103 -18.03 -7.41 -5.17
N ARG A 104 -19.11 -8.09 -4.74
CA ARG A 104 -19.34 -8.43 -3.33
C ARG A 104 -18.20 -9.25 -2.70
N ALA A 105 -17.56 -10.17 -3.44
CA ALA A 105 -16.47 -10.97 -2.91
C ALA A 105 -15.26 -10.08 -2.54
N ALA A 106 -14.82 -9.25 -3.50
CA ALA A 106 -13.74 -8.31 -3.29
C ALA A 106 -14.02 -7.26 -2.20
N TYR A 107 -15.30 -6.85 -2.03
CA TYR A 107 -15.71 -5.99 -0.92
C TYR A 107 -15.38 -6.61 0.43
N TRP A 108 -15.77 -7.87 0.65
CA TRP A 108 -15.55 -8.53 1.93
C TRP A 108 -14.07 -8.76 2.24
N ASP A 109 -13.28 -9.16 1.25
CA ASP A 109 -11.84 -9.35 1.41
C ASP A 109 -11.15 -8.03 1.77
N LEU A 110 -11.46 -6.96 1.03
CA LEU A 110 -10.86 -5.65 1.23
C LEU A 110 -11.32 -5.00 2.54
N ASN A 111 -12.60 -5.16 2.92
CA ASN A 111 -13.12 -4.69 4.20
C ASN A 111 -12.46 -5.42 5.37
N GLY A 112 -12.33 -6.75 5.29
CA GLY A 112 -11.64 -7.53 6.30
C GLY A 112 -10.20 -7.08 6.50
N TYR A 113 -9.47 -6.84 5.42
CA TYR A 113 -8.11 -6.29 5.46
C TYR A 113 -8.08 -4.88 6.07
N ALA A 114 -8.94 -3.97 5.59
CA ALA A 114 -8.99 -2.58 6.02
C ALA A 114 -9.22 -2.44 7.54
N MET A 115 -10.08 -3.28 8.11
CA MET A 115 -10.37 -3.27 9.55
C MET A 115 -9.21 -3.80 10.41
N ARG A 116 -8.39 -4.72 9.88
CA ARG A 116 -7.24 -5.28 10.62
C ARG A 116 -6.00 -4.39 10.56
N HIS A 117 -5.76 -3.79 9.40
CA HIS A 117 -4.54 -3.03 9.14
C HIS A 117 -4.71 -1.51 9.28
N THR A 118 -5.95 -1.01 9.47
CA THR A 118 -6.26 0.42 9.37
C THR A 118 -5.63 1.01 8.11
N SER A 119 -5.99 0.43 6.95
CA SER A 119 -5.37 0.75 5.67
C SER A 119 -6.13 1.87 4.95
N LEU A 120 -5.54 3.07 4.87
CA LEU A 120 -6.14 4.19 4.13
C LEU A 120 -6.44 3.86 2.65
N PRO A 121 -5.53 3.26 1.86
CA PRO A 121 -5.83 2.95 0.46
C PRO A 121 -6.97 1.93 0.32
N ALA A 122 -7.08 0.95 1.23
CA ALA A 122 -8.21 0.03 1.25
C ALA A 122 -9.53 0.75 1.62
N LEU A 123 -9.53 1.54 2.70
CA LEU A 123 -10.68 2.32 3.16
C LEU A 123 -11.17 3.30 2.08
N LYS A 124 -10.24 4.00 1.42
CA LYS A 124 -10.54 4.90 0.30
C LYS A 124 -11.28 4.17 -0.83
N ARG A 125 -10.77 3.00 -1.22
CA ARG A 125 -11.39 2.20 -2.30
C ARG A 125 -12.76 1.68 -1.89
N LEU A 126 -12.92 1.21 -0.65
CA LEU A 126 -14.23 0.79 -0.12
C LEU A 126 -15.24 1.94 -0.16
N TYR A 127 -14.83 3.15 0.23
CA TYR A 127 -15.69 4.32 0.26
C TYR A 127 -16.11 4.80 -1.13
N LEU A 128 -15.15 4.87 -2.07
CA LEU A 128 -15.38 5.44 -3.41
C LEU A 128 -15.99 4.44 -4.39
N ASP A 129 -15.53 3.18 -4.39
CA ASP A 129 -15.81 2.25 -5.49
C ASP A 129 -16.83 1.17 -5.10
N PHE A 130 -16.90 0.74 -3.83
CA PHE A 130 -17.74 -0.38 -3.39
C PHE A 130 -19.09 0.04 -2.82
N GLY A 131 -19.55 1.21 -3.24
CA GLY A 131 -20.71 1.86 -2.70
C GLY A 131 -22.03 1.09 -2.75
N GLU A 132 -22.19 0.20 -3.74
CA GLU A 132 -23.38 -0.64 -3.92
C GLU A 132 -23.43 -1.84 -2.95
N TYR A 133 -22.30 -2.17 -2.32
CA TYR A 133 -22.18 -3.31 -1.41
C TYR A 133 -22.15 -2.91 0.06
N ALA A 134 -21.91 -1.63 0.35
CA ALA A 134 -21.91 -1.06 1.68
C ALA A 134 -23.29 -0.52 2.05
N THR A 135 -23.73 -0.76 3.28
CA THR A 135 -24.88 -0.05 3.84
C THR A 135 -24.51 1.40 4.16
N ASP A 136 -25.50 2.27 4.39
CA ASP A 136 -25.25 3.65 4.84
C ASP A 136 -24.47 3.68 6.15
N MET A 137 -24.73 2.71 7.04
CA MET A 137 -24.00 2.55 8.31
C MET A 137 -22.55 2.14 8.07
N ASP A 138 -22.28 1.22 7.15
CA ASP A 138 -20.91 0.80 6.81
C ASP A 138 -20.13 1.98 6.21
N ARG A 139 -20.76 2.77 5.33
CA ARG A 139 -20.14 3.97 4.75
C ARG A 139 -19.78 5.01 5.79
N GLU A 140 -20.68 5.27 6.75
CA GLU A 140 -20.41 6.20 7.84
C GLU A 140 -19.30 5.67 8.77
N LEU A 141 -19.26 4.37 9.04
CA LEU A 141 -18.18 3.76 9.81
C LEU A 141 -16.83 3.91 9.10
N ILE A 142 -16.75 3.59 7.81
CA ILE A 142 -15.54 3.77 7.00
C ILE A 142 -15.09 5.24 7.02
N ARG A 143 -16.04 6.18 6.85
CA ARG A 143 -15.75 7.62 6.90
C ARG A 143 -15.15 8.03 8.26
N ARG A 144 -15.74 7.58 9.37
CA ARG A 144 -15.22 7.87 10.72
C ARG A 144 -13.82 7.31 10.92
N LEU A 145 -13.59 6.06 10.52
CA LEU A 145 -12.27 5.44 10.60
C LEU A 145 -11.22 6.24 9.83
N ILE A 146 -11.57 6.77 8.64
CA ILE A 146 -10.66 7.63 7.87
C ILE A 146 -10.37 8.94 8.62
N VAL A 147 -11.38 9.63 9.13
CA VAL A 147 -11.21 10.94 9.80
C VAL A 147 -10.49 10.82 11.14
N GLU A 148 -10.70 9.73 11.87
CA GLU A 148 -10.12 9.53 13.21
C GLU A 148 -8.67 9.04 13.19
N ASN A 149 -8.22 8.37 12.12
CA ASN A 149 -6.91 7.69 12.09
C ASN A 149 -5.90 8.32 11.13
N PHE A 150 -6.29 9.26 10.26
CA PHE A 150 -5.40 9.83 9.25
C PHE A 150 -5.42 11.36 9.25
N ASP A 151 -4.34 11.95 8.76
CA ASP A 151 -4.25 13.40 8.63
C ASP A 151 -5.18 13.91 7.53
N ARG A 152 -5.83 15.05 7.80
CA ARG A 152 -6.79 15.69 6.87
C ARG A 152 -6.26 15.82 5.45
N ALA A 153 -4.98 16.20 5.30
CA ALA A 153 -4.33 16.37 4.01
C ALA A 153 -4.34 15.09 3.15
N GLN A 154 -4.45 13.90 3.76
CA GLN A 154 -4.47 12.62 3.05
C GLN A 154 -5.84 12.31 2.42
N TYR A 155 -6.94 12.84 2.99
CA TYR A 155 -8.29 12.46 2.58
C TYR A 155 -9.18 13.58 2.06
N GLU A 156 -8.93 14.84 2.41
CA GLU A 156 -9.87 15.95 2.13
C GLU A 156 -10.19 16.14 0.63
N SER A 157 -9.23 15.84 -0.25
CA SER A 157 -9.41 15.99 -1.70
C SER A 157 -10.42 15.01 -2.32
N TRP A 158 -10.79 13.94 -1.63
CA TRP A 158 -11.67 12.89 -2.17
C TRP A 158 -12.76 12.41 -1.22
N LEU A 159 -12.62 12.60 0.09
CA LEU A 159 -13.67 12.28 1.07
C LEU A 159 -14.78 13.35 1.07
N GLY A 160 -14.54 14.51 0.44
CA GLY A 160 -15.40 15.68 0.48
C GLY A 160 -15.22 16.50 1.76
N ASP A 161 -15.90 17.64 1.85
CA ASP A 161 -15.94 18.40 3.09
C ASP A 161 -16.65 17.58 4.16
N ALA A 162 -15.88 17.14 5.15
CA ALA A 162 -16.41 16.81 6.47
C ALA A 162 -16.90 18.13 7.09
N GLY A 163 -18.11 18.53 6.70
CA GLY A 163 -18.93 19.55 7.36
C GLY A 163 -20.12 18.90 8.02
#